data_AF-A0A015LEC0-F1
#
_entry.id   AF-A0A015LEC0-F1
#
_cell.length_a   1.000
_cell.length_b   1.000
_cell.length_c   1.000
_cell.angle_alpha   90.00
_cell.angle_beta   90.00
_cell.angle_gamma   90.00
#
_symmetry.space_group_name_H-M   'P 1'
#
loop_
_entity.id
_entity.type
_entity.pdbx_description
1 polymer ?
#
loop_
_entity_poly.entity_id
_entity_poly.type
_entity_poly.pdbx_seq_one_letter_code
_entity_poly.pdbx_strand_id
1 'polypeptide(L)'
;MDLPRYEGNIHPDEWICNIQKFDYYWRAKYGLGYLDIAISLVDATIKLPDDIFTGEELRNALKEDISFTIFKNTNKRKLQSLKYNLERNGGDTSKFVSTFRKLCYNAEIDDIEEQKKYLYKTLPNNHFDYISNEFYKKMKDVDSINELVKRFEDIVFEESNLIRNESIVALKHVATGKYLSSIKNLSYITGSKSQMV
;
A
#
# COMPACT_ATOMS: atom_id res chain seq x y z
N MET A 1 -2.21 -30.41 10.05
CA MET A 1 -2.23 -28.97 9.71
C MET A 1 -1.32 -28.32 10.73
N ASP A 2 -0.24 -27.71 10.27
CA ASP A 2 0.68 -27.01 11.17
C ASP A 2 0.10 -25.62 11.43
N LEU A 3 -0.27 -25.37 12.68
CA LEU A 3 -0.77 -24.06 13.10
C LEU A 3 0.43 -23.12 13.28
N PRO A 4 0.33 -21.86 12.83
CA PRO A 4 1.43 -20.91 12.96
C PRO A 4 1.66 -20.60 14.44
N ARG A 5 2.89 -20.80 14.91
CA ARG A 5 3.31 -20.33 16.24
C ARG A 5 3.41 -18.81 16.28
N TYR A 6 3.19 -18.23 17.46
CA TYR A 6 3.46 -16.81 17.66
C TYR A 6 4.88 -16.61 18.16
N GLU A 7 5.71 -15.99 17.33
CA GLU A 7 7.13 -15.70 17.61
C GLU A 7 7.39 -14.17 17.65
N GLY A 8 6.33 -13.36 17.75
CA GLY A 8 6.43 -11.90 17.74
C GLY A 8 6.74 -11.28 16.36
N ASN A 9 6.61 -12.03 15.27
CA ASN A 9 6.92 -11.59 13.90
C ASN A 9 5.67 -11.28 13.04
N ILE A 10 4.50 -11.29 13.66
CA ILE A 10 3.18 -11.00 13.06
C ILE A 10 2.38 -10.16 14.06
N HIS A 11 1.44 -9.35 13.55
CA HIS A 11 0.58 -8.55 14.43
C HIS A 11 -0.33 -9.46 15.27
N PRO A 12 -0.43 -9.28 16.61
CA PRO A 12 -1.24 -10.13 17.49
C PRO A 12 -2.69 -10.33 17.03
N ASP A 13 -3.37 -9.25 16.62
CA ASP A 13 -4.76 -9.34 16.13
C ASP A 13 -4.89 -10.23 14.88
N GLU A 14 -3.93 -10.12 13.95
CA GLU A 14 -3.94 -10.92 12.73
C GLU A 14 -3.69 -12.40 13.04
N TRP A 15 -2.72 -12.67 13.92
CA TRP A 15 -2.40 -14.03 14.33
C TRP A 15 -3.56 -14.67 15.08
N ILE A 16 -4.16 -13.99 16.07
CA ILE A 16 -5.33 -14.47 16.82
C ILE A 16 -6.49 -14.73 15.86
N CYS A 17 -6.78 -13.82 14.92
CA CYS A 17 -7.83 -14.03 13.92
C CYS A 17 -7.58 -15.27 13.07
N ASN A 18 -6.33 -15.58 12.73
CA ASN A 18 -5.98 -16.80 12.01
C ASN A 18 -6.21 -18.06 12.85
N ILE A 19 -5.91 -18.04 14.16
CA ILE A 19 -6.20 -19.16 15.06
C ILE A 19 -7.70 -19.38 15.23
N GLN A 20 -8.48 -18.30 15.37
CA GLN A 20 -9.94 -18.35 15.52
C GLN A 20 -10.66 -19.04 14.36
N LYS A 21 -10.09 -19.04 13.14
CA LYS A 21 -10.68 -19.74 11.98
C LYS A 21 -10.82 -21.25 12.20
N PHE A 22 -10.00 -21.83 13.08
CA PHE A 22 -10.02 -23.26 13.36
C PHE A 22 -10.83 -23.63 14.60
N ASP A 23 -11.34 -22.64 15.32
CA ASP A 23 -12.01 -22.80 16.62
C ASP A 23 -13.10 -23.88 16.61
N TYR A 24 -13.99 -23.87 15.62
CA TYR A 24 -15.05 -24.88 15.47
C TYR A 24 -14.49 -26.30 15.43
N TYR A 25 -13.44 -26.52 14.63
CA TYR A 25 -12.81 -27.83 14.47
C TYR A 25 -12.24 -28.35 15.79
N TRP A 26 -11.59 -27.47 16.55
CA TRP A 26 -10.92 -27.87 17.78
C TRP A 26 -11.88 -28.08 18.93
N ARG A 27 -12.93 -27.26 19.05
CA ARG A 27 -14.00 -27.51 20.00
C ARG A 27 -14.62 -28.88 19.76
N ALA A 28 -14.90 -29.22 18.50
CA ALA A 28 -15.51 -30.49 18.14
C ALA A 28 -14.59 -31.71 18.40
N LYS A 29 -13.28 -31.57 18.15
CA LYS A 29 -12.35 -32.70 18.21
C LYS A 29 -11.67 -32.89 19.57
N TYR A 30 -11.44 -31.81 20.30
CA TYR A 30 -10.62 -31.82 21.53
C TYR A 30 -11.29 -31.13 22.72
N GLY A 31 -12.45 -30.49 22.53
CA GLY A 31 -13.13 -29.75 23.60
C GLY A 31 -12.39 -28.48 24.04
N LEU A 32 -11.39 -28.03 23.28
CA LEU A 32 -10.60 -26.82 23.56
C LEU A 32 -11.13 -25.63 22.78
N GLY A 33 -11.14 -24.45 23.41
CA GLY A 33 -11.44 -23.19 22.74
C GLY A 33 -10.22 -22.65 21.99
N TYR A 34 -10.43 -21.70 21.08
CA TYR A 34 -9.31 -21.03 20.39
C TYR A 34 -8.28 -20.39 21.35
N LEU A 35 -8.70 -19.97 22.55
CA LEU A 35 -7.83 -19.31 23.51
C LEU A 35 -6.77 -20.29 24.06
N ASP A 36 -7.20 -21.47 24.52
CA ASP A 36 -6.30 -22.52 25.03
C ASP A 36 -5.26 -22.90 23.97
N ILE A 37 -5.71 -23.00 22.72
CA ILE A 37 -4.88 -23.34 21.57
C ILE A 37 -3.91 -22.21 21.29
N ALA A 38 -4.37 -20.96 21.26
CA ALA A 38 -3.51 -19.81 21.03
C ALA A 38 -2.42 -19.74 22.10
N ILE A 39 -2.76 -19.82 23.39
CA ILE A 39 -1.78 -19.82 24.48
C ILE A 39 -0.73 -20.93 24.28
N SER A 40 -1.15 -22.15 23.90
CA SER A 40 -0.22 -23.26 23.65
C SER A 40 0.70 -23.08 22.43
N LEU A 41 0.37 -22.15 21.53
CA LEU A 41 1.11 -21.86 20.30
C LEU A 41 2.03 -20.64 20.41
N VAL A 42 2.02 -19.94 21.55
CA VAL A 42 2.98 -18.88 21.82
C VAL A 42 4.36 -19.49 22.08
N ASP A 43 5.39 -18.92 21.44
CA ASP A 43 6.75 -19.39 21.63
C ASP A 43 7.16 -19.27 23.11
N ALA A 44 7.84 -20.29 23.63
CA ALA A 44 8.21 -20.39 25.04
C ALA A 44 9.17 -19.27 25.50
N THR A 45 9.81 -18.56 24.56
CA THR A 45 10.62 -17.37 24.89
C THR A 45 9.79 -16.15 25.27
N ILE A 46 8.50 -16.13 24.92
CA ILE A 46 7.55 -15.06 25.24
C ILE A 46 6.80 -15.46 26.52
N LYS A 47 7.03 -14.72 27.60
CA LYS A 47 6.42 -15.01 28.90
C LYS A 47 5.04 -14.37 28.97
N LEU A 48 4.01 -15.21 29.04
CA LEU A 48 2.65 -14.77 29.29
C LEU A 48 2.37 -14.70 30.79
N PRO A 49 1.49 -13.77 31.24
CA PRO A 49 0.86 -13.84 32.56
C PRO A 49 0.08 -15.15 32.75
N ASP A 50 -0.05 -15.59 34.01
CA ASP A 50 -0.79 -16.81 34.36
C ASP A 50 -2.32 -16.64 34.17
N ASP A 51 -2.82 -15.40 34.25
CA ASP A 51 -4.24 -15.06 34.27
C ASP A 51 -4.72 -14.47 32.93
N ILE A 52 -4.74 -15.29 31.87
CA ILE A 52 -5.33 -14.91 30.57
C ILE A 52 -6.63 -15.68 30.35
N PHE A 53 -7.77 -14.98 30.38
CA PHE A 53 -9.10 -15.56 30.24
C PHE A 53 -9.83 -15.12 28.96
N THR A 54 -9.30 -14.09 28.28
CA THR A 54 -9.90 -13.51 27.08
C THR A 54 -8.87 -13.31 25.96
N GLY A 55 -9.36 -13.27 24.71
CA GLY A 55 -8.51 -12.93 23.57
C GLY A 55 -7.94 -11.52 23.62
N GLU A 56 -8.63 -10.59 24.31
CA GLU A 56 -8.14 -9.23 24.54
C GLU A 56 -6.96 -9.21 25.52
N GLU A 57 -7.05 -9.93 26.63
CA GLU A 57 -5.93 -10.09 27.57
C GLU A 57 -4.73 -10.75 26.89
N LEU A 58 -4.95 -11.81 26.10
CA LEU A 58 -3.88 -12.44 25.33
C LEU A 58 -3.23 -11.44 24.36
N ARG A 59 -4.03 -10.72 23.58
CA ARG A 59 -3.53 -9.71 22.63
C ARG A 59 -2.68 -8.67 23.35
N ASN A 60 -3.15 -8.14 24.48
CA ASN A 60 -2.44 -7.11 25.21
C ASN A 60 -1.11 -7.65 25.77
N ALA A 61 -1.12 -8.85 26.36
CA ALA A 61 0.10 -9.52 26.82
C ALA A 61 1.12 -9.73 25.68
N LEU A 62 0.67 -10.14 24.49
CA LEU A 62 1.53 -10.30 23.32
C LEU A 62 2.08 -8.96 22.79
N LYS A 63 1.34 -7.86 22.96
CA LYS A 63 1.79 -6.50 22.57
C LYS A 63 2.77 -5.90 23.58
N GLU A 64 2.68 -6.27 24.85
CA GLU A 64 3.59 -5.82 25.91
C GLU A 64 4.98 -6.45 25.79
N ASP A 65 5.08 -7.63 25.19
CA ASP A 65 6.37 -8.29 24.95
C ASP A 65 7.29 -7.49 24.01
N ILE A 66 8.60 -7.57 24.28
CA ILE A 66 9.63 -6.84 23.53
C ILE A 66 9.68 -7.24 22.05
N SER A 67 9.34 -8.48 21.71
CA SER A 67 9.31 -8.98 20.33
C SER A 67 8.32 -8.18 19.47
N PHE A 68 7.13 -7.86 19.99
CA PHE A 68 6.16 -7.04 19.29
C PHE A 68 6.66 -5.60 19.09
N THR A 69 7.32 -5.03 20.09
CA THR A 69 7.94 -3.70 19.96
C THR A 69 9.01 -3.69 18.86
N ILE A 70 9.84 -4.74 18.76
CA ILE A 70 10.84 -4.89 17.69
C ILE A 70 10.18 -5.04 16.33
N PHE A 71 9.13 -5.86 16.22
CA PHE A 71 8.34 -6.03 15.01
C PHE A 71 7.72 -4.71 14.54
N LYS A 72 7.05 -3.99 15.43
CA LYS A 72 6.45 -2.68 15.16
C LYS A 72 7.48 -1.70 14.61
N ASN A 73 8.62 -1.56 15.30
CA ASN A 73 9.71 -0.68 14.88
C ASN A 73 10.34 -1.10 13.55
N THR A 74 10.41 -2.41 13.27
CA THR A 74 10.87 -2.93 11.99
C THR A 74 9.94 -2.54 10.85
N ASN A 75 8.62 -2.61 11.04
CA ASN A 75 7.66 -2.15 10.05
C ASN A 75 7.74 -0.63 9.81
N LYS A 76 7.99 0.18 10.86
CA LYS A 76 8.29 1.62 10.70
C LYS A 76 9.52 1.87 9.84
N ARG A 77 10.63 1.15 10.06
CA ARG A 77 11.84 1.26 9.21
C ARG A 77 11.59 0.81 7.77
N LYS A 78 10.76 -0.22 7.57
CA LYS A 78 10.32 -0.64 6.23
C LYS A 78 9.50 0.46 5.54
N LEU A 79 8.60 1.15 6.24
CA LEU A 79 7.88 2.32 5.68
C LEU A 79 8.84 3.44 5.26
N GLN A 80 9.84 3.75 6.09
CA GLN A 80 10.82 4.79 5.78
C GLN A 80 11.66 4.50 4.53
N SER A 81 11.86 3.22 4.22
CA SER A 81 12.62 2.76 3.06
C SER A 81 11.74 2.37 1.87
N LEU A 82 10.41 2.40 2.02
CA LEU A 82 9.46 2.07 0.97
C LEU A 82 9.54 3.13 -0.13
N LYS A 83 9.63 2.69 -1.38
CA LYS A 83 9.66 3.57 -2.55
C LYS A 83 8.53 3.19 -3.49
N TYR A 84 7.82 4.19 -3.99
CA TYR A 84 6.84 4.03 -5.03
C TYR A 84 7.52 4.08 -6.41
N ASN A 85 7.30 3.06 -7.22
CA ASN A 85 7.71 3.02 -8.62
C ASN A 85 6.46 3.13 -9.49
N LEU A 86 6.52 4.01 -10.47
CA LEU A 86 5.46 4.17 -11.48
C LEU A 86 5.32 2.93 -12.35
N GLU A 87 4.10 2.63 -12.78
CA GLU A 87 3.81 1.46 -13.62
C GLU A 87 4.57 1.49 -14.95
N ARG A 88 4.70 2.67 -15.58
CA ARG A 88 5.51 2.81 -16.79
C ARG A 88 7.00 2.49 -16.61
N ASN A 89 7.49 2.51 -15.37
CA ASN A 89 8.86 2.13 -15.00
C ASN A 89 8.91 0.68 -14.48
N GLY A 90 7.88 -0.13 -14.72
CA GLY A 90 7.76 -1.50 -14.22
C GLY A 90 7.27 -1.61 -12.77
N GLY A 91 6.66 -0.55 -12.23
CA GLY A 91 6.01 -0.55 -10.93
C GLY A 91 4.68 -1.30 -10.91
N ASP A 92 4.16 -1.55 -9.71
CA ASP A 92 2.86 -2.17 -9.47
C ASP A 92 2.17 -1.40 -8.33
N THR A 93 1.17 -0.59 -8.69
CA THR A 93 0.47 0.29 -7.75
C THR A 93 -0.32 -0.51 -6.72
N SER A 94 -0.95 -1.61 -7.14
CA SER A 94 -1.73 -2.50 -6.26
C SER A 94 -0.83 -3.16 -5.20
N LYS A 95 0.31 -3.70 -5.62
CA LYS A 95 1.31 -4.29 -4.71
C LYS A 95 1.91 -3.24 -3.78
N PHE A 96 2.19 -2.05 -4.29
CA PHE A 96 2.67 -0.94 -3.46
C PHE A 96 1.66 -0.55 -2.38
N VAL A 97 0.41 -0.30 -2.76
CA VAL A 97 -0.67 0.11 -1.84
C VAL A 97 -0.91 -0.95 -0.78
N SER A 98 -1.02 -2.23 -1.17
CA SER A 98 -1.20 -3.33 -0.21
C SER A 98 -0.02 -3.44 0.78
N THR A 99 1.21 -3.28 0.29
CA THR A 99 2.42 -3.26 1.13
C THR A 99 2.41 -2.07 2.09
N PHE A 100 2.14 -0.86 1.61
CA PHE A 100 2.07 0.35 2.42
C PHE A 100 1.05 0.22 3.55
N ARG A 101 -0.20 -0.17 3.22
CA ARG A 101 -1.27 -0.37 4.21
C ARG A 101 -0.90 -1.41 5.25
N LYS A 102 -0.31 -2.53 4.82
CA LYS A 102 0.11 -3.61 5.71
C LYS A 102 1.18 -3.14 6.68
N LEU A 103 2.15 -2.37 6.20
CA LEU A 103 3.21 -1.83 7.04
C LEU A 103 2.69 -0.78 8.03
N CYS A 104 1.74 0.09 7.64
CA CYS A 104 1.09 1.02 8.56
C CYS A 104 0.34 0.29 9.67
N TYR A 105 -0.46 -0.73 9.33
CA TYR A 105 -1.17 -1.57 10.29
C TYR A 105 -0.21 -2.26 11.26
N ASN A 106 0.81 -2.96 10.75
CA ASN A 106 1.79 -3.65 11.58
C ASN A 106 2.62 -2.70 12.47
N ALA A 107 2.74 -1.44 12.07
CA ALA A 107 3.45 -0.41 12.79
C ALA A 107 2.57 0.34 13.83
N GLU A 108 1.28 0.00 13.92
CA GLU A 108 0.25 0.73 14.68
C GLU A 108 0.28 2.24 14.37
N ILE A 109 0.35 2.60 13.08
CA ILE A 109 0.26 3.99 12.61
C ILE A 109 -1.17 4.24 12.15
N ASP A 110 -2.01 4.68 13.07
CA ASP A 110 -3.43 4.99 12.82
C ASP A 110 -3.67 6.47 12.52
N ASP A 111 -2.74 7.36 12.92
CA ASP A 111 -2.83 8.79 12.65
C ASP A 111 -2.70 9.09 11.15
N ILE A 112 -3.73 9.73 10.60
CA ILE A 112 -3.81 9.98 9.16
C ILE A 112 -2.71 10.94 8.67
N GLU A 113 -2.30 11.90 9.50
CA GLU A 113 -1.24 12.85 9.14
C GLU A 113 0.13 12.17 9.12
N GLU A 114 0.38 11.22 10.03
CA GLU A 114 1.55 10.36 9.99
C GLU A 114 1.56 9.46 8.75
N GLN A 115 0.42 8.85 8.39
CA GLN A 115 0.29 8.05 7.16
C GLN A 115 0.56 8.90 5.91
N LYS A 116 0.01 10.12 5.81
CA LYS A 116 0.28 11.07 4.71
C LYS A 116 1.77 11.35 4.58
N LYS A 117 2.46 11.60 5.71
CA LYS A 117 3.91 11.85 5.73
C LYS A 117 4.71 10.65 5.24
N TYR A 118 4.36 9.42 5.65
CA TYR A 118 5.03 8.23 5.15
C TYR A 118 4.80 8.03 3.66
N LEU A 119 3.54 8.13 3.20
CA LEU A 119 3.20 7.97 1.79
C LEU A 119 3.94 8.98 0.92
N TYR A 120 3.95 10.26 1.31
CA TYR A 120 4.68 11.30 0.60
C TYR A 120 6.18 10.99 0.47
N LYS A 121 6.82 10.50 1.54
CA LYS A 121 8.25 10.13 1.52
C LYS A 121 8.57 8.97 0.57
N THR A 122 7.58 8.15 0.21
CA THR A 122 7.78 7.07 -0.77
C THR A 122 7.84 7.58 -2.20
N LEU A 123 7.33 8.79 -2.47
CA LEU A 123 7.23 9.34 -3.81
C LEU A 123 8.62 9.61 -4.41
N PRO A 124 8.78 9.52 -5.74
CA PRO A 124 10.04 9.84 -6.38
C PRO A 124 10.48 11.27 -6.07
N ASN A 125 11.75 11.44 -5.70
CA ASN A 125 12.30 12.71 -5.25
C ASN A 125 12.76 13.58 -6.43
N ASN A 126 11.90 13.78 -7.42
CA ASN A 126 12.15 14.72 -8.52
C ASN A 126 11.31 15.98 -8.32
N HIS A 127 11.96 17.13 -8.29
CA HIS A 127 11.34 18.45 -8.11
C HIS A 127 10.28 18.82 -9.17
N PHE A 128 10.11 18.00 -10.21
CA PHE A 128 9.16 18.21 -11.31
C PHE A 128 8.15 17.06 -11.48
N ASP A 129 8.09 16.10 -10.56
CA ASP A 129 7.13 15.01 -10.68
C ASP A 129 5.71 15.48 -10.33
N TYR A 130 4.82 15.39 -11.33
CA TYR A 130 3.40 15.69 -11.24
C TYR A 130 2.74 15.14 -9.97
N ILE A 131 3.10 13.89 -9.61
CA ILE A 131 2.56 13.20 -8.43
C ILE A 131 2.83 14.00 -7.15
N SER A 132 4.08 14.41 -6.92
CA SER A 132 4.46 15.13 -5.70
C SER A 132 3.75 16.49 -5.58
N ASN A 133 3.54 17.17 -6.72
CA ASN A 133 2.84 18.46 -6.77
C ASN A 133 1.33 18.32 -6.50
N GLU A 134 0.69 17.30 -7.09
CA GLU A 134 -0.74 17.05 -6.88
C GLU A 134 -1.04 16.43 -5.52
N PHE A 135 -0.10 15.70 -4.93
CA PHE A 135 -0.26 15.07 -3.62
C PHE A 135 -0.68 16.09 -2.55
N TYR A 136 0.08 17.17 -2.36
CA TYR A 136 -0.26 18.16 -1.32
C TYR A 136 -1.64 18.80 -1.52
N LYS A 137 -2.05 19.01 -2.78
CA LYS A 137 -3.35 19.61 -3.10
C LYS A 137 -4.49 18.66 -2.79
N LYS A 138 -4.38 17.40 -3.23
CA LYS A 138 -5.45 16.41 -3.13
C LYS A 138 -5.54 15.74 -1.75
N MET A 139 -4.48 15.80 -0.95
CA MET A 139 -4.43 15.18 0.39
C MET A 139 -4.85 16.09 1.55
N LYS A 140 -5.22 17.35 1.27
CA LYS A 140 -5.54 18.35 2.30
C LYS A 140 -6.67 17.92 3.22
N ASP A 141 -7.78 17.47 2.63
CA ASP A 141 -9.03 17.18 3.35
C ASP A 141 -9.26 15.67 3.61
N VAL A 142 -8.21 14.86 3.43
CA VAL A 142 -8.27 13.40 3.63
C VAL A 142 -8.26 13.06 5.12
N ASP A 143 -9.26 12.30 5.56
CA ASP A 143 -9.46 11.94 6.98
C ASP A 143 -9.22 10.45 7.29
N SER A 144 -9.05 9.61 6.27
CA SER A 144 -8.99 8.16 6.42
C SER A 144 -8.02 7.52 5.44
N ILE A 145 -7.48 6.34 5.80
CA ILE A 145 -6.55 5.59 4.95
C ILE A 145 -7.18 5.17 3.62
N ASN A 146 -8.49 4.88 3.60
CA ASN A 146 -9.18 4.49 2.38
C ASN A 146 -9.31 5.69 1.42
N GLU A 147 -9.61 6.88 1.93
CA GLU A 147 -9.61 8.08 1.10
C GLU A 147 -8.19 8.43 0.65
N LEU A 148 -7.19 8.34 1.53
CA LEU A 148 -5.77 8.54 1.19
C LEU A 148 -5.35 7.68 0.00
N VAL A 149 -5.66 6.38 0.04
CA VAL A 149 -5.35 5.43 -1.03
C VAL A 149 -6.12 5.76 -2.31
N LYS A 150 -7.40 6.14 -2.20
CA LYS A 150 -8.22 6.53 -3.35
C LYS A 150 -7.65 7.76 -4.06
N ARG A 151 -7.33 8.81 -3.31
CA ARG A 151 -6.74 10.04 -3.86
C ARG A 151 -5.37 9.78 -4.47
N PHE A 152 -4.59 8.89 -3.86
CA PHE A 152 -3.29 8.49 -4.41
C PHE A 152 -3.47 7.77 -5.75
N GLU A 153 -4.41 6.84 -5.84
CA GLU A 153 -4.74 6.16 -7.10
C GLU A 153 -5.23 7.16 -8.17
N ASP A 154 -6.10 8.11 -7.82
CA ASP A 154 -6.55 9.14 -8.76
C ASP A 154 -5.35 9.94 -9.34
N ILE A 155 -4.35 10.26 -8.51
CA ILE A 155 -3.13 10.94 -8.96
C ILE A 155 -2.31 10.05 -9.89
N VAL A 156 -2.11 8.77 -9.54
CA VAL A 156 -1.35 7.82 -10.35
C VAL A 156 -2.03 7.59 -11.70
N PHE A 157 -3.36 7.44 -11.70
CA PHE A 157 -4.16 7.28 -12.91
C PHE A 157 -4.06 8.51 -13.82
N GLU A 158 -4.19 9.72 -13.28
CA GLU A 158 -3.98 10.95 -14.05
C GLU A 158 -2.55 11.04 -14.59
N GLU A 159 -1.55 10.65 -13.79
CA GLU A 159 -0.14 10.64 -14.18
C GLU A 159 0.13 9.73 -15.38
N SER A 160 -0.51 8.57 -15.42
CA SER A 160 -0.39 7.58 -16.49
C SER A 160 -0.86 8.10 -17.84
N ASN A 161 -1.75 9.09 -17.85
CA ASN A 161 -2.32 9.69 -19.06
C ASN A 161 -1.53 10.93 -19.54
N LEU A 162 -0.48 11.36 -18.82
CA LEU A 162 0.30 12.53 -19.19
C LEU A 162 1.23 12.25 -20.38
N ILE A 163 1.16 13.11 -21.40
CA ILE A 163 2.15 13.18 -22.47
C ILE A 163 3.42 13.83 -21.90
N ARG A 164 4.56 13.16 -22.04
CA ARG A 164 5.86 13.62 -21.52
C ARG A 164 6.90 13.72 -22.64
N ASN A 165 8.06 14.28 -22.30
CA ASN A 165 9.23 14.18 -23.16
C ASN A 165 9.47 12.72 -23.56
N GLU A 166 9.85 12.49 -24.82
CA GLU A 166 10.03 11.15 -25.43
C GLU A 166 8.75 10.34 -25.66
N SER A 167 7.57 10.87 -25.29
CA SER A 167 6.31 10.25 -25.69
C SER A 167 6.12 10.31 -27.21
N ILE A 168 5.74 9.17 -27.80
CA ILE A 168 5.38 9.10 -29.22
C ILE A 168 3.90 9.45 -29.34
N VAL A 169 3.61 10.62 -29.89
CA VAL A 169 2.23 11.10 -30.07
C VAL A 169 1.84 11.00 -31.54
N ALA A 170 0.69 10.37 -31.81
CA ALA A 170 0.05 10.39 -33.12
C ALA A 170 -1.16 11.33 -33.09
N LEU A 171 -1.17 12.34 -33.95
CA LEU A 171 -2.30 13.26 -34.08
C LEU A 171 -3.24 12.75 -35.18
N LYS A 172 -4.55 12.65 -34.89
CA LYS A 172 -5.56 12.18 -35.85
C LYS A 172 -6.59 13.27 -36.10
N HIS A 173 -6.83 13.59 -37.36
CA HIS A 173 -7.89 14.52 -37.73
C HIS A 173 -9.26 13.84 -37.59
N VAL A 174 -10.11 14.38 -36.71
CA VAL A 174 -11.37 13.74 -36.30
C VAL A 174 -12.32 13.54 -37.49
N ALA A 175 -12.52 14.55 -38.34
CA ALA A 175 -13.52 14.47 -39.41
C ALA A 175 -13.13 13.53 -40.56
N THR A 176 -11.83 13.39 -40.86
CA THR A 176 -11.36 12.55 -41.99
C THR A 176 -10.83 11.20 -41.53
N GLY A 177 -10.60 11.01 -40.23
CA GLY A 177 -9.96 9.81 -39.68
C GLY A 177 -8.49 9.64 -40.06
N LYS A 178 -7.88 10.60 -40.77
CA LYS A 178 -6.48 10.53 -41.21
C LYS A 178 -5.54 10.95 -40.10
N TYR A 179 -4.41 10.26 -39.95
CA TYR A 179 -3.32 10.69 -39.08
C TYR A 179 -2.54 11.83 -39.74
N LEU A 180 -2.10 12.79 -38.95
CA LEU A 180 -1.08 13.76 -39.33
C LEU A 180 0.23 12.98 -39.49
N SER A 181 0.67 12.90 -40.74
CA SER A 181 1.96 12.34 -41.10
C SER A 181 2.76 13.42 -41.80
N SER A 182 4.02 13.63 -41.40
CA SER A 182 4.97 14.41 -42.18
C SER A 182 5.48 13.53 -43.34
N ILE A 183 4.71 13.49 -44.44
CA ILE A 183 5.20 12.89 -45.68
C ILE A 183 6.25 13.86 -46.25
N LYS A 184 7.51 13.44 -46.31
CA LYS A 184 8.58 14.19 -46.97
C LYS A 184 8.12 14.51 -48.41
N ASN A 185 8.08 15.79 -48.77
CA ASN A 185 7.64 16.34 -50.08
C ASN A 185 6.13 16.42 -50.35
N LEU A 186 5.27 16.27 -49.33
CA LEU A 186 3.83 16.47 -49.52
C LEU A 186 3.42 17.88 -49.09
N SER A 187 3.31 18.78 -50.08
CA SER A 187 2.86 20.15 -49.86
C SER A 187 1.35 20.28 -50.12
N TYR A 188 0.56 20.39 -49.04
CA TYR A 188 -0.85 20.71 -49.17
C TYR A 188 -1.03 22.12 -49.75
N ILE A 189 -1.94 22.28 -50.71
CA ILE A 189 -2.34 23.59 -51.22
C ILE A 189 -3.12 24.29 -50.10
N THR A 190 -2.43 25.09 -49.30
CA THR A 190 -3.02 25.90 -48.24
C THR A 190 -3.27 27.31 -48.77
N GLY A 191 -4.38 27.94 -48.35
CA GLY A 191 -4.63 29.37 -48.63
C GLY A 191 -3.65 30.30 -47.89
N SER A 192 -2.99 29.78 -46.85
CA SER A 192 -1.86 30.40 -46.15
C SER A 192 -0.54 30.04 -46.86
N LYS A 193 0.33 31.02 -47.12
CA LYS A 193 1.67 30.80 -47.70
C LYS A 193 2.66 30.10 -46.76
N SER A 194 2.26 29.79 -45.53
CA SER A 194 3.06 29.03 -44.56
C SER A 194 2.43 27.67 -44.27
N GLN A 195 3.26 26.62 -44.28
CA GLN A 195 2.89 25.30 -43.81
C GLN A 195 3.17 25.17 -42.32
N MET A 196 2.26 24.55 -41.57
CA MET A 196 2.59 24.04 -40.23
C MET A 196 3.53 22.85 -40.42
N VAL A 197 4.75 23.01 -39.93
CA VAL A 197 5.75 21.94 -39.80
C VAL A 197 5.42 21.11 -38.57
#